data_AF-A0AAV8YFV0-F1
#
_entry.id   AF-A0AAV8YFV0-F1
#
_cell.length_a   1.000
_cell.length_b   1.000
_cell.length_c   1.000
_cell.angle_alpha   90.00
_cell.angle_beta   90.00
_cell.angle_gamma   90.00
#
_symmetry.space_group_name_H-M   'P 1'
#
loop_
_entity.id
_entity.type
_entity.pdbx_description
1 polymer ?
#
loop_
_entity_poly.entity_id
_entity_poly.type
_entity_poly.pdbx_seq_one_letter_code
_entity_poly.pdbx_strand_id
1 'polypeptide(L)' 'MSLCRDEKSGQVTNAIMYMIAKDNMPLNSTDKEGFKFLMKTIAPLYKMLGRNSLTQLIDTKYETLSLLIKN' A
#
# COMPACT_ATOMS: atom_id res chain seq x y z
N MET A 1 -10.16 -2.16 19.12
CA MET A 1 -9.37 -0.99 18.68
C MET A 1 -9.87 -0.65 17.28
N SER A 2 -10.57 0.47 17.16
CA SER A 2 -11.47 0.84 16.06
C SER A 2 -10.74 0.92 14.71
N LEU A 3 -11.12 0.03 13.78
CA LEU A 3 -10.65 0.00 12.40
C LEU A 3 -11.41 1.05 11.56
N CYS A 4 -11.39 2.32 11.96
CA CYS A 4 -11.79 3.43 11.08
C CYS A 4 -10.59 3.79 10.21
N ARG A 5 -10.17 2.89 9.32
CA ARG A 5 -9.20 3.24 8.28
C ARG A 5 -9.99 4.00 7.24
N ASP A 6 -9.85 5.34 7.18
CA ASP A 6 -10.48 6.21 6.17
C ASP A 6 -10.57 5.52 4.81
N GLU A 7 -11.78 5.43 4.24
CA GLU A 7 -12.06 4.68 3.00
C GLU A 7 -11.10 5.12 1.87
N LYS A 8 -10.87 6.44 1.76
CA LYS A 8 -9.91 7.02 0.80
C LYS A 8 -8.47 6.60 1.05
N SER A 9 -8.04 6.52 2.30
CA SER A 9 -6.69 6.04 2.66
C SER A 9 -6.51 4.56 2.32
N GLY A 10 -7.57 3.75 2.48
CA GLY A 10 -7.59 2.36 2.03
C GLY A 10 -7.45 2.23 0.52
N GLN A 11 -8.18 3.04 -0.24
CA GLN A 11 -8.11 3.08 -1.71
C GLN A 11 -6.72 3.48 -2.22
N VAL A 12 -6.14 4.56 -1.66
CA VAL A 12 -4.77 4.99 -1.99
C VAL A 12 -3.77 3.88 -1.71
N THR A 13 -3.86 3.24 -0.55
CA THR A 13 -2.99 2.11 -0.19
C THR A 13 -3.08 0.96 -1.20
N ASN A 14 -4.30 0.60 -1.61
CA ASN A 14 -4.51 -0.43 -2.62
C ASN A 14 -3.95 -0.04 -3.98
N ALA A 15 -4.07 1.22 -4.39
CA ALA A 15 -3.50 1.72 -5.64
C ALA A 15 -1.96 1.67 -5.64
N ILE A 16 -1.32 2.08 -4.54
CA ILE A 16 0.14 1.99 -4.37
C ILE A 16 0.59 0.53 -4.45
N MET A 17 -0.12 -0.36 -3.76
CA MET A 17 0.18 -1.78 -3.74
C MET A 17 0.01 -2.41 -5.13
N TYR A 18 -1.03 -2.00 -5.87
CA TYR A 18 -1.25 -2.43 -7.24
C TYR A 18 -0.10 -1.99 -8.15
N MET A 19 0.31 -0.71 -8.10
CA MET A 19 1.45 -0.19 -8.86
C MET A 19 2.71 -1.02 -8.58
N ILE A 20 3.03 -1.24 -7.30
CA ILE A 20 4.24 -1.98 -6.91
C ILE A 20 4.23 -3.42 -7.43
N ALA A 21 3.11 -4.12 -7.27
CA ALA A 21 2.98 -5.51 -7.71
C ALA A 21 2.90 -5.64 -9.24
N LYS A 22 2.17 -4.73 -9.90
CA LYS A 22 1.92 -4.79 -11.35
C LYS A 22 3.15 -4.39 -12.16
N ASP A 23 3.88 -3.38 -11.71
CA ASP A 23 5.05 -2.84 -12.39
C ASP A 23 6.37 -3.45 -11.88
N ASN A 24 6.28 -4.45 -10.99
CA ASN A 24 7.41 -5.13 -10.35
C ASN A 24 8.41 -4.13 -9.71
N MET A 25 7.88 -3.07 -9.09
CA MET A 25 8.71 -2.04 -8.46
C MET A 25 9.28 -2.54 -7.13
N PRO A 26 10.47 -2.07 -6.73
CA PRO A 26 11.04 -2.44 -5.45
C PRO A 26 10.19 -1.89 -4.29
N LEU A 27 10.07 -2.65 -3.20
CA LEU A 27 9.30 -2.25 -2.00
C LEU A 27 9.82 -0.97 -1.33
N ASN A 28 11.08 -0.59 -1.60
CA ASN A 28 11.66 0.67 -1.13
C ASN A 28 11.23 1.89 -1.97
N SER A 29 10.38 1.71 -2.99
CA SER A 29 9.93 2.79 -3.86
C SER A 29 9.12 3.84 -3.10
N THR A 30 8.39 3.44 -2.06
CA THR A 30 7.61 4.36 -1.20
C THR A 30 8.50 5.28 -0.36
N ASP A 31 9.75 4.91 -0.15
CA ASP A 31 10.72 5.71 0.61
C ASP A 31 11.47 6.72 -0.27
N LYS A 32 11.36 6.60 -1.61
CA LYS A 32 12.04 7.48 -2.57
C LYS A 32 11.42 8.88 -2.57
N GLU A 33 12.27 9.88 -2.70
CA GLU A 33 11.87 11.29 -2.63
C GLU A 33 10.85 11.68 -3.71
N GLY A 34 11.05 11.24 -4.95
CA GLY A 34 10.11 11.50 -6.04
C GLY A 34 8.71 10.93 -5.77
N PHE A 35 8.63 9.74 -5.19
CA PHE A 35 7.35 9.14 -4.81
C PHE A 35 6.70 9.92 -3.65
N LYS A 36 7.49 10.34 -2.66
CA LYS A 36 7.03 11.18 -1.55
C LYS A 36 6.48 12.52 -2.04
N PHE A 37 7.16 13.14 -3.00
CA PHE A 37 6.73 14.39 -3.63
C PHE A 37 5.42 14.22 -4.40
N LEU A 38 5.29 13.15 -5.18
CA LEU A 38 4.04 12.80 -5.88
C LEU A 38 2.89 12.64 -4.88
N MET A 39 3.09 11.82 -3.84
CA MET A 39 2.07 11.56 -2.82
C MET A 39 1.67 12.81 -2.05
N LYS A 40 2.62 13.70 -1.73
CA LYS A 40 2.33 14.98 -1.10
C LYS A 40 1.50 15.89 -2.01
N THR A 41 1.70 15.80 -3.32
CA THR A 41 0.94 16.58 -4.32
C THR A 41 -0.48 16.05 -4.49
N ILE A 42 -0.65 14.74 -4.63
CA ILE A 42 -1.97 14.14 -4.97
C ILE A 42 -2.81 13.79 -3.73
N ALA A 43 -2.17 13.51 -2.59
CA ALA A 43 -2.83 13.07 -1.36
C ALA A 43 -2.07 13.58 -0.12
N PRO A 44 -2.05 14.90 0.14
CA PRO A 44 -1.27 15.51 1.23
C PRO A 44 -1.66 15.02 2.63
N LEU A 45 -2.90 14.58 2.82
CA LEU A 45 -3.42 14.06 4.09
C LEU A 45 -3.13 12.56 4.28
N TYR A 46 -2.61 11.87 3.26
CA TYR A 46 -2.31 10.46 3.35
C TYR A 46 -1.02 10.23 4.14
N LYS A 47 -1.10 9.41 5.18
CA LYS A 47 0.08 8.97 5.94
C LYS A 47 0.87 7.96 5.12
N MET A 48 2.08 8.35 4.71
CA MET A 48 2.99 7.48 3.97
C MET A 48 3.22 6.14 4.69
N LEU A 49 3.16 5.05 3.94
CA LEU A 49 3.51 3.73 4.45
C LEU A 49 5.04 3.56 4.43
N GLY A 50 5.60 3.16 5.56
CA GLY A 50 6.98 2.69 5.61
C GLY A 50 7.11 1.28 5.02
N ARG A 51 8.33 0.90 4.63
CA ARG A 51 8.65 -0.41 4.04
C ARG A 51 8.04 -1.59 4.82
N ASN A 52 8.20 -1.61 6.14
CA ASN A 52 7.72 -2.73 6.97
C ASN A 52 6.20 -2.85 6.94
N SER A 53 5.50 -1.71 6.97
CA SER A 53 4.03 -1.69 6.90
C SER A 53 3.53 -2.12 5.53
N LEU A 54 4.24 -1.79 4.45
CA LEU A 54 3.91 -2.23 3.10
C LEU A 54 4.10 -3.74 2.93
N THR A 55 5.22 -4.30 3.41
CA THR A 55 5.48 -5.74 3.37
C THR A 55 4.39 -6.52 4.11
N GLN A 56 4.07 -6.13 5.35
CA GLN A 56 3.00 -6.78 6.12
C GLN A 56 1.65 -6.71 5.41
N LEU A 57 1.37 -5.61 4.71
CA LEU A 57 0.12 -5.46 3.96
C LEU A 57 0.07 -6.40 2.75
N ILE A 58 1.20 -6.58 2.05
CA ILE A 58 1.37 -7.50 0.93
C ILE A 58 1.19 -8.94 1.39
N ASP A 59 1.87 -9.33 2.45
CA ASP A 59 1.76 -10.68 3.01
C ASP A 59 0.32 -10.97 3.43
N THR A 60 -0.32 -10.06 4.15
CA THR A 60 -1.72 -10.22 4.59
C THR A 60 -2.67 -10.39 3.41
N LYS A 61 -2.48 -9.60 2.35
CA LYS A 61 -3.33 -9.68 1.15
C LYS A 61 -3.09 -10.98 0.38
N TYR A 62 -1.85 -11.43 0.29
CA TYR A 62 -1.50 -12.69 -0.33
C TYR A 62 -2.10 -13.88 0.43
N GLU A 63 -1.98 -13.91 1.76
CA GLU A 63 -2.58 -14.95 2.60
C GLU A 63 -4.09 -15.02 2.39
N THR A 64 -4.77 -13.87 2.45
CA THR A 64 -6.22 -13.76 2.24
C THR A 64 -6.64 -14.29 0.87
N LEU A 65 -5.94 -13.89 -0.20
CA LEU A 65 -6.23 -14.36 -1.56
C LEU A 65 -5.92 -15.85 -1.73
N SER A 66 -4.85 -16.34 -1.11
CA SER A 66 -4.47 -17.75 -1.17
C SER A 66 -5.53 -18.64 -0.51
N LEU A 67 -6.15 -18.19 0.59
CA LEU A 67 -7.24 -18.90 1.26
C LEU A 67 -8.51 -18.94 0.40
N LEU A 68 -8.78 -17.89 -0.38
CA LEU A 68 -9.93 -17.84 -1.29
C LEU A 68 -9.76 -18.75 -2.52
N ILE A 69 -8.52 -18.95 -2.99
CA ILE A 69 -8.22 -19.80 -4.15
C ILE A 69 -8.10 -21.28 -3.76
N LYS A 70 -7.72 -21.56 -2.50
CA LYS A 70 -7.56 -22.93 -1.98
C LYS A 70 -8.88 -23.60 -1.57
N ASN A 71 -9.99 -22.84 -1.50
CA ASN A 71 -11.35 -23.35 -1.29
C ASN A 71 -12.09 -23.48 -2.62
#